data_AF-A0A2V8VRT2-F1
#
_entry.id   AF-A0A2V8VRT2-F1
#
_cell.length_a   1.000
_cell.length_b   1.000
_cell.length_c   1.000
_cell.angle_alpha   90.00
_cell.angle_beta   90.00
_cell.angle_gamma   90.00
#
_symmetry.space_group_name_H-M   'P 1'
#
loop_
_entity.id
_entity.type
_entity.pdbx_description
1 polymer ?
#
loop_
_entity_poly.entity_id
_entity_poly.type
_entity_poly.pdbx_seq_one_letter_code
_entity_poly.pdbx_strand_id
1 'polypeptide(L)'
;MTTTNPRRTSMVVFLVVGTALAVLLVVYTVLHRPPRLPADADHLRPQQPRDCLECHGPGKRSPRKPNHPPAESQCFNCHESA
;
A
#
# COMPACT_ATOMS: atom_id res chain seq x y z
N MET A 1 -43.55 10.76 18.50
CA MET A 1 -43.38 9.50 17.74
C MET A 1 -42.81 9.84 16.38
N THR A 2 -41.50 9.70 16.19
CA THR A 2 -40.82 9.92 14.91
C THR A 2 -40.97 8.66 14.06
N THR A 3 -41.86 8.69 13.07
CA THR A 3 -42.01 7.65 12.05
C THR A 3 -40.80 7.70 11.12
N THR A 4 -39.76 6.93 11.42
CA THR A 4 -38.56 6.84 10.58
C THR A 4 -38.93 6.09 9.29
N ASN A 5 -38.96 6.79 8.15
CA ASN A 5 -39.23 6.19 6.85
C ASN A 5 -38.12 5.16 6.55
N PRO A 6 -38.45 3.86 6.38
CA PRO A 6 -37.46 2.79 6.24
C PRO A 6 -36.52 3.02 5.05
N ARG A 7 -36.99 3.70 3.99
CA ARG A 7 -36.15 4.07 2.84
C ARG A 7 -35.07 5.10 3.20
N ARG A 8 -35.40 6.06 4.08
CA ARG A 8 -34.46 7.09 4.55
C ARG A 8 -33.44 6.51 5.51
N THR A 9 -33.85 5.58 6.38
CA THR A 9 -32.93 4.85 7.28
C THR A 9 -31.93 4.02 6.48
N SER A 10 -32.37 3.24 5.49
CA SER A 10 -31.46 2.46 4.64
C SER A 10 -30.48 3.34 3.85
N MET A 11 -30.94 4.50 3.36
CA MET A 11 -30.07 5.46 2.68
C MET A 11 -29.00 6.05 3.62
N VAL A 12 -29.38 6.43 4.84
CA VAL A 12 -28.44 6.95 5.84
C VAL A 12 -27.41 5.88 6.22
N VAL A 13 -27.85 4.62 6.42
CA VAL A 13 -26.94 3.50 6.71
C VAL A 13 -25.95 3.31 5.56
N PHE A 14 -26.42 3.32 4.30
CA PHE A 14 -25.55 3.17 3.14
C PHE A 14 -24.49 4.27 3.06
N LEU A 15 -24.87 5.54 3.31
CA LEU A 15 -23.93 6.66 3.32
C LEU A 15 -22.89 6.54 4.45
N VAL A 16 -23.33 6.16 5.66
CA VAL A 16 -22.42 5.98 6.80
C VAL A 16 -21.44 4.84 6.54
N VAL A 17 -21.91 3.70 6.04
CA VAL A 17 -21.04 2.57 5.71
C VAL A 17 -20.08 2.92 4.58
N GLY A 18 -20.58 3.54 3.52
CA GLY A 18 -19.75 3.96 2.39
C GLY A 18 -18.64 4.93 2.80
N THR A 19 -18.97 5.93 3.61
CA THR A 19 -17.98 6.88 4.14
C THR A 19 -16.98 6.20 5.08
N ALA A 20 -17.43 5.31 5.96
CA ALA A 20 -16.53 4.57 6.85
C ALA A 20 -15.54 3.69 6.06
N LEU A 21 -16.00 2.99 5.02
CA LEU A 21 -15.15 2.19 4.14
C LEU A 21 -14.14 3.06 3.37
N ALA A 22 -14.58 4.21 2.86
CA ALA A 22 -13.70 5.15 2.17
C ALA A 22 -12.61 5.70 3.10
N VAL A 23 -12.97 6.11 4.32
CA VAL A 23 -12.02 6.58 5.33
C VAL A 23 -11.04 5.47 5.71
N LEU A 24 -11.53 4.25 5.95
CA LEU A 24 -10.68 3.10 6.27
C LEU A 24 -9.66 2.84 5.15
N LEU A 25 -10.10 2.88 3.89
CA LEU A 25 -9.22 2.68 2.74
C LEU A 25 -8.14 3.78 2.67
N VAL A 26 -8.51 5.05 2.85
CA VAL A 26 -7.57 6.17 2.84
C VAL A 26 -6.57 6.07 3.99
N VAL A 27 -7.03 5.73 5.20
CA VAL A 27 -6.13 5.53 6.35
C VAL A 27 -5.17 4.37 6.08
N TYR A 28 -5.66 3.27 5.52
CA TYR A 28 -4.84 2.11 5.18
C TYR A 28 -3.72 2.47 4.19
N THR A 29 -4.02 3.20 3.11
CA THR A 29 -3.02 3.60 2.09
C THR A 29 -2.03 4.64 2.61
N VAL A 30 -2.44 5.50 3.56
CA VAL A 30 -1.53 6.46 4.19
C VAL A 30 -0.58 5.78 5.18
N LEU A 31 -1.05 4.78 5.94
CA LEU A 31 -0.21 4.03 6.89
C LEU A 31 0.77 3.08 6.19
N HIS A 32 0.33 2.40 5.12
CA HIS A 32 1.12 1.36 4.45
C HIS A 32 1.83 1.90 3.22
N ARG A 33 2.63 2.96 3.40
CA ARG A 33 3.44 3.50 2.31
C ARG A 33 4.71 2.66 2.11
N PRO A 34 5.00 2.23 0.88
CA PRO A 34 6.29 1.63 0.56
C PRO A 34 7.41 2.66 0.74
N PRO A 35 8.62 2.25 1.15
CA PRO A 35 9.78 3.14 1.13
C PRO A 35 10.12 3.57 -0.30
N ARG A 36 10.61 4.80 -0.47
CA ARG A 36 11.16 5.26 -1.75
C ARG A 36 12.56 4.72 -1.98
N LEU A 37 12.95 4.63 -3.24
CA LEU A 37 14.32 4.31 -3.63
C LEU A 37 15.23 5.51 -3.36
N PRO A 38 16.32 5.33 -2.57
CA PRO A 38 17.31 6.38 -2.36
C PRO A 38 17.93 6.88 -3.67
N ALA A 39 18.32 8.15 -3.72
CA ALA A 39 19.05 8.74 -4.83
C ALA A 39 20.57 8.57 -4.65
N ASP A 40 21.05 7.32 -4.55
CA ASP A 40 22.46 6.99 -4.38
C ASP A 40 23.00 6.08 -5.49
N ALA A 41 24.32 5.89 -5.53
CA ALA A 41 25.00 5.12 -6.58
C ALA A 41 24.53 3.66 -6.67
N ASP A 42 24.07 3.07 -5.57
CA ASP A 42 23.61 1.68 -5.51
C ASP A 42 22.20 1.54 -6.11
N HIS A 43 21.36 2.57 -5.97
CA HIS A 43 19.96 2.57 -6.41
C HIS A 43 19.72 3.29 -7.76
N LEU A 44 20.73 3.95 -8.33
CA LEU A 44 20.69 4.61 -9.65
C LEU A 44 20.79 3.64 -10.84
N ARG A 45 21.09 2.36 -10.59
CA ARG A 45 21.44 1.37 -11.63
C ARG A 45 20.53 0.14 -11.83
N PRO A 46 19.49 -0.17 -11.02
CA PRO A 46 18.79 -1.44 -11.17
C PRO A 46 17.99 -1.48 -12.47
N GLN A 47 18.39 -2.36 -13.40
CA GLN A 47 17.72 -2.55 -14.70
C GLN A 47 16.65 -3.64 -14.62
N GLN A 48 16.77 -4.54 -13.63
CA GLN A 48 15.85 -5.66 -13.46
C GLN A 48 15.51 -5.93 -11.99
N PRO A 49 14.31 -6.45 -11.68
CA PRO A 49 13.88 -6.78 -10.31
C PRO A 49 14.83 -7.75 -9.59
N ARG A 50 15.52 -8.63 -10.32
CA ARG A 50 16.50 -9.57 -9.76
C ARG A 50 17.72 -8.86 -9.15
N ASP A 51 18.11 -7.72 -9.70
CA ASP A 51 19.26 -6.95 -9.25
C ASP A 51 18.98 -6.41 -7.84
N CYS A 52 17.72 -5.99 -7.58
CA CYS A 52 17.27 -5.56 -6.26
C CYS A 52 17.43 -6.68 -5.20
N LEU A 53 17.21 -7.94 -5.60
CA LEU A 53 17.24 -9.10 -4.70
C LEU A 53 18.67 -9.52 -4.32
N GLU A 54 19.71 -8.98 -4.95
CA GLU A 54 21.09 -9.21 -4.52
C GLU A 54 21.35 -8.70 -3.11
N CYS A 55 20.71 -7.58 -2.75
CA CYS A 55 20.77 -6.99 -1.41
C CYS A 55 19.46 -7.12 -0.61
N HIS A 56 18.30 -7.14 -1.28
CA HIS A 56 16.98 -7.20 -0.64
C HIS A 56 16.32 -8.60 -0.64
N GLY A 57 17.03 -9.62 -1.12
CA GLY A 57 16.58 -11.02 -1.07
C GLY A 57 16.62 -11.62 0.35
N PRO A 58 16.05 -12.82 0.55
CA PRO A 58 16.09 -13.52 1.84
C PRO A 58 17.53 -13.73 2.33
N GLY A 59 17.80 -13.36 3.58
CA GLY A 59 19.13 -13.53 4.20
C GLY A 59 20.24 -12.65 3.61
N LYS A 60 19.90 -11.66 2.79
CA LYS A 60 20.86 -10.70 2.20
C LYS A 60 21.11 -9.53 3.15
N ARG A 61 21.90 -8.55 2.69
CA ARG A 61 22.34 -7.39 3.48
C ARG A 61 21.19 -6.59 4.08
N SER A 62 20.11 -6.39 3.33
CA SER A 62 18.94 -5.61 3.75
C SER A 62 17.64 -6.27 3.27
N PRO A 63 17.27 -7.43 3.82
CA PRO A 63 16.15 -8.21 3.30
C PRO A 63 14.82 -7.44 3.41
N ARG A 64 13.90 -7.72 2.48
CA ARG A 64 12.50 -7.25 2.58
C ARG A 64 11.89 -7.68 3.93
N LYS A 65 10.97 -6.86 4.45
CA LYS A 65 10.21 -7.20 5.67
C LYS A 65 9.40 -8.50 5.45
N PRO A 66 9.13 -9.30 6.50
CA PRO A 66 8.37 -10.55 6.38
C PRO A 66 6.99 -10.38 5.74
N ASN A 67 6.35 -9.22 5.95
CA ASN A 67 5.02 -8.90 5.41
C ASN A 67 5.10 -8.18 4.05
N HIS A 68 6.21 -8.27 3.32
CA HIS A 68 6.31 -7.69 1.99
C HIS A 68 5.33 -8.40 1.04
N PRO A 69 4.59 -7.65 0.18
CA PRO A 69 3.68 -8.26 -0.78
C PRO A 69 4.40 -9.28 -1.70
N PRO A 70 3.70 -10.32 -2.18
CA PRO A 70 4.28 -11.38 -3.02
C PRO A 70 4.60 -10.93 -4.45
N ALA A 71 4.41 -9.65 -4.79
CA ALA A 71 4.78 -9.08 -6.08
C ALA A 71 6.31 -8.92 -6.18
N GLU A 72 7.03 -10.05 -6.20
CA GLU A 72 8.49 -10.09 -6.06
C GLU A 72 9.25 -9.49 -7.24
N SER A 73 8.60 -9.40 -8.41
CA SER A 73 9.22 -8.94 -9.65
C SER A 73 8.75 -7.55 -10.12
N GLN A 74 7.90 -6.86 -9.35
CA GLN A 74 7.34 -5.56 -9.75
C GLN A 74 7.66 -4.47 -8.72
N CYS A 75 8.94 -4.35 -8.36
CA CYS A 75 9.42 -3.45 -7.32
C CYS A 75 8.96 -2.00 -7.54
N PHE A 76 9.04 -1.52 -8.79
CA PHE A 76 8.76 -0.13 -9.14
C PHE A 76 7.26 0.23 -9.18
N ASN A 77 6.34 -0.73 -9.06
CA ASN A 77 4.90 -0.43 -8.94
C ASN A 77 4.56 0.26 -7.63
N CYS A 78 5.43 0.11 -6.62
CA CYS A 78 5.22 0.67 -5.29
C CYS A 78 6.42 1.52 -4.86
N HIS A 79 7.65 1.11 -5.19
CA HIS A 79 8.86 1.81 -4.81
C HIS A 79 9.25 2.84 -5.87
N GLU A 80 8.78 4.06 -5.69
CA GLU A 80 9.14 5.22 -6.52
C GLU A 80 10.56 5.72 -6.18
N SER A 81 11.25 6.28 -7.17
CA SER A 81 12.48 7.04 -6.95
C SER A 81 12.22 8.28 -6.09
N ALA A 82 13.16 8.61 -5.19
CA ALA A 82 13.12 9.83 -4.40
C ALA A 82 13.15 11.11 -5.25
#